data_AF-D4HNE5-F1
#
_entry.id   AF-D4HNE5-F1
#
_cell.length_a   1.000
_cell.length_b   1.000
_cell.length_c   1.000
_cell.angle_alpha   90.00
_cell.angle_beta   90.00
_cell.angle_gamma   90.00
#
_symmetry.space_group_name_H-M   'P 1'
#
loop_
_entity.id
_entity.type
_entity.pdbx_description
1 polymer ?
#
loop_
_entity_poly.entity_id
_entity_poly.type
_entity_poly.pdbx_seq_one_letter_code
_entity_poly.pdbx_strand_id
1 'polypeptide(L)'
;VPQGSSVSTNLPVMVFIYGGAFLMGGGQGANFLSNYLYDGQEIADRGNVIVVTFNYRVGALGFLSSGDAEAPGNYGLWDQHA
;
A
#
# COMPACT_ATOMS: atom_id res chain seq x y z
N VAL A 1 8.98 -8.04 -7.63
CA VAL A 1 8.47 -8.76 -8.82
C VAL A 1 9.29 -10.02 -8.97
N PRO A 2 8.66 -11.21 -8.96
CA PRO A 2 9.39 -12.47 -9.04
C PRO A 2 9.90 -12.66 -10.48
N GLN A 3 11.14 -13.12 -10.63
CA GLN A 3 11.78 -13.35 -11.93
C GLN A 3 12.28 -14.79 -11.98
N GLY A 4 12.11 -15.44 -13.14
CA GLY A 4 12.73 -16.72 -13.45
C GLY A 4 14.06 -16.55 -14.18
N SER A 5 14.46 -17.59 -14.93
CA SER A 5 15.60 -17.52 -15.86
C SER A 5 15.37 -16.58 -17.04
N SER A 6 14.12 -16.19 -17.29
CA SER A 6 13.70 -15.18 -18.24
C SER A 6 12.71 -14.22 -17.57
N VAL A 7 12.48 -13.06 -18.18
CA VAL A 7 11.62 -12.02 -17.61
C VAL A 7 10.17 -12.52 -17.53
N SER A 8 9.57 -12.41 -16.35
CA SER A 8 8.16 -12.74 -16.12
C SER A 8 7.24 -11.81 -16.92
N THR A 9 6.17 -12.38 -17.49
CA THR A 9 5.15 -11.63 -18.25
C THR A 9 3.75 -12.03 -17.79
N ASN A 10 2.78 -11.10 -17.88
CA ASN A 10 1.35 -11.34 -17.56
C ASN A 10 1.07 -11.97 -16.18
N LEU A 11 1.87 -11.62 -15.17
CA LEU A 11 1.62 -12.07 -13.80
C LEU A 11 0.39 -11.38 -13.18
N PRO A 12 -0.35 -12.06 -12.29
CA PRO A 12 -1.36 -11.40 -11.46
C PRO A 12 -0.75 -10.30 -10.60
N VAL A 13 -1.53 -9.25 -10.31
CA VAL A 13 -1.12 -8.11 -9.48
C VAL A 13 -1.96 -8.07 -8.22
N MET A 14 -1.30 -8.14 -7.06
CA MET A 14 -1.89 -7.94 -5.75
C MET A 14 -1.48 -6.59 -5.20
N VAL A 15 -2.44 -5.72 -4.92
CA VAL A 15 -2.22 -4.40 -4.33
C VAL A 15 -2.59 -4.46 -2.85
N PHE A 16 -1.66 -4.11 -1.97
CA PHE A 16 -1.85 -4.13 -0.52
C PHE A 16 -1.99 -2.72 0.05
N ILE A 17 -3.07 -2.49 0.81
CA ILE A 17 -3.36 -1.24 1.51
C ILE A 17 -3.13 -1.46 3.00
N TYR A 18 -2.17 -0.76 3.59
CA TYR A 18 -1.88 -0.92 5.01
C TYR A 18 -2.97 -0.30 5.90
N GLY A 19 -3.18 -0.91 7.07
CA GLY A 19 -4.00 -0.37 8.14
C GLY A 19 -3.21 0.53 9.11
N GLY A 20 -3.92 1.08 10.10
CA GLY A 20 -3.35 1.97 11.12
C GLY A 20 -4.35 3.01 11.62
N ALA A 21 -5.61 2.58 11.77
CA ALA A 21 -6.75 3.41 12.18
C ALA A 21 -6.96 4.69 11.35
N PHE A 22 -6.50 4.70 10.09
CA PHE A 22 -6.46 5.89 9.23
C PHE A 22 -5.62 7.06 9.77
N LEU A 23 -4.86 6.86 10.85
CA LEU A 23 -4.09 7.88 11.53
C LEU A 23 -2.58 7.79 11.23
N MET A 24 -2.07 6.57 11.02
CA MET A 24 -0.65 6.32 10.84
C MET A 24 -0.41 5.10 9.95
N GLY A 25 0.83 4.93 9.48
CA GLY A 25 1.27 3.77 8.72
C GLY A 25 2.17 4.17 7.53
N GLY A 26 2.59 3.17 6.77
CA GLY A 26 3.39 3.35 5.56
C GLY A 26 3.47 2.04 4.78
N GLY A 27 3.70 2.13 3.47
CA GLY A 27 3.68 1.00 2.55
C GLY A 27 4.71 -0.10 2.86
N GLN A 28 5.81 0.26 3.53
CA GLN A 28 6.82 -0.69 4.01
C GLN A 28 6.43 -1.39 5.33
N GLY A 29 5.53 -0.81 6.13
CA GLY A 29 5.24 -1.29 7.48
C GLY A 29 6.36 -1.05 8.48
N ALA A 30 6.25 -1.65 9.66
CA ALA A 30 7.30 -1.56 10.69
C ALA A 30 8.55 -2.34 10.27
N ASN A 31 9.73 -1.83 10.62
CA ASN A 31 11.00 -2.53 10.41
C ASN A 31 11.47 -3.17 11.72
N PHE A 32 11.93 -4.43 11.65
CA PHE A 32 12.64 -5.08 12.73
C PHE A 32 13.81 -5.88 12.16
N LEU A 33 15.04 -5.57 12.56
CA LEU A 33 16.27 -6.23 12.08
C LEU A 33 16.39 -6.23 10.54
N SER A 34 16.12 -5.09 9.89
CA SER A 34 16.12 -4.95 8.43
C SER A 34 15.05 -5.78 7.71
N ASN A 35 14.03 -6.27 8.43
CA ASN A 35 12.87 -6.93 7.87
C ASN A 35 11.65 -6.01 7.99
N TYR A 36 11.08 -5.63 6.85
CA TYR A 36 9.89 -4.80 6.76
C TYR A 36 8.63 -5.66 6.81
N LEU A 37 7.67 -5.30 7.66
CA LEU A 37 6.43 -6.07 7.88
C LEU A 37 5.64 -6.32 6.59
N TYR A 38 5.69 -5.39 5.64
CA TYR A 38 5.00 -5.50 4.36
C TYR A 38 5.97 -5.71 3.19
N ASP A 39 7.15 -6.29 3.45
CA ASP A 39 8.00 -6.77 2.37
C ASP A 39 7.24 -7.86 1.58
N GLY A 40 7.00 -7.57 0.30
CA GLY A 40 6.24 -8.43 -0.59
C GLY A 40 7.00 -9.63 -1.12
N GLN A 41 8.30 -9.78 -0.83
CA GLN A 41 9.17 -10.79 -1.46
C GLN A 41 8.62 -12.22 -1.31
N GLU A 42 8.28 -12.65 -0.09
CA GLU A 42 7.82 -14.02 0.15
C GLU A 42 6.50 -14.33 -0.56
N ILE A 43 5.56 -13.38 -0.59
CA ILE A 43 4.28 -13.53 -1.30
C ILE A 43 4.51 -13.57 -2.81
N ALA A 44 5.36 -12.67 -3.32
CA ALA A 44 5.68 -12.58 -4.74
C ALA A 44 6.33 -13.87 -5.25
N ASP A 45 7.36 -14.36 -4.55
CA ASP A 45 8.16 -15.52 -4.97
C ASP A 45 7.38 -16.83 -4.85
N ARG A 46 6.63 -17.03 -3.76
CA ARG A 46 5.85 -18.27 -3.56
C ARG A 46 4.55 -18.29 -4.34
N GLY A 47 3.91 -17.14 -4.52
CA GLY A 47 2.64 -17.01 -5.22
C GLY A 47 2.79 -16.83 -6.74
N ASN A 48 4.01 -16.55 -7.23
CA ASN A 48 4.27 -16.13 -8.60
C ASN A 48 3.36 -14.95 -9.02
N VAL A 49 3.35 -13.90 -8.20
CA VAL A 49 2.53 -12.69 -8.38
C VAL A 49 3.36 -11.42 -8.21
N ILE A 50 2.89 -10.31 -8.76
CA ILE A 50 3.39 -8.98 -8.44
C ILE A 50 2.69 -8.51 -7.15
N VAL A 51 3.47 -8.08 -6.17
CA VAL A 51 2.95 -7.42 -4.95
C VAL A 51 3.30 -5.94 -5.02
N VAL A 52 2.28 -5.08 -4.86
CA VAL A 52 2.43 -3.63 -4.81
C VAL A 52 2.04 -3.14 -3.43
N THR A 53 2.94 -2.40 -2.79
CA THR A 53 2.66 -1.59 -1.61
C THR A 53 2.88 -0.12 -1.96
N PHE A 54 2.15 0.77 -1.30
CA PHE A 54 2.21 2.20 -1.58
C PHE A 54 1.82 3.02 -0.34
N ASN A 55 2.06 4.33 -0.39
CA ASN A 55 1.67 5.26 0.66
C ASN A 55 0.38 5.98 0.29
N TYR A 56 -0.50 6.20 1.27
CA TYR A 56 -1.66 7.09 1.16
C TYR A 56 -1.67 8.06 2.33
N ARG A 57 -2.31 9.23 2.17
CA ARG A 57 -2.39 10.22 3.25
C ARG A 57 -3.17 9.66 4.44
N VAL A 58 -2.67 9.92 5.64
CA VAL A 58 -3.24 9.51 6.93
C VAL A 58 -3.48 10.72 7.84
N GLY A 59 -4.21 10.52 8.93
CA GLY A 59 -4.53 11.55 9.92
C GLY A 59 -5.36 12.69 9.31
N ALA A 60 -5.22 13.88 9.88
CA ALA A 60 -5.94 15.06 9.39
C ALA A 60 -5.64 15.37 7.91
N LEU A 61 -4.41 15.15 7.44
CA LEU A 61 -4.06 15.39 6.03
C LEU A 61 -4.76 14.43 5.06
N GLY A 62 -5.14 13.24 5.52
CA GLY A 62 -5.88 12.26 4.73
C GLY A 62 -7.40 12.37 4.87
N PHE A 63 -7.90 12.79 6.03
CA PHE A 63 -9.30 12.57 6.39
C PHE A 63 -10.00 13.77 7.07
N LEU A 64 -9.34 14.92 7.20
CA LEU A 64 -10.01 16.14 7.71
C LEU A 64 -11.19 16.49 6.80
N SER A 65 -12.34 16.74 7.40
CA SER A 65 -13.55 17.17 6.71
C SER A 65 -14.30 18.22 7.52
N SER A 66 -14.87 19.21 6.83
CA SER A 66 -15.88 20.14 7.38
C SER A 66 -17.29 19.53 7.39
N GLY A 67 -17.50 18.40 6.71
CA GLY A 67 -18.81 17.80 6.50
C GLY A 67 -19.62 18.42 5.36
N ASP A 68 -19.03 19.32 4.59
CA ASP A 68 -19.62 19.98 3.42
C ASP A 68 -18.68 19.95 2.20
N ALA A 69 -19.06 20.66 1.14
CA ALA A 69 -18.34 20.65 -0.14
C ALA A 69 -16.97 21.38 -0.10
N GLU A 70 -16.71 22.24 0.88
CA GLU A 70 -15.47 23.01 0.95
C GLU A 70 -14.30 22.14 1.45
N ALA A 71 -14.57 21.22 2.38
CA ALA A 71 -13.62 20.19 2.80
C ALA A 71 -14.33 18.82 2.93
N PRO A 72 -14.56 18.11 1.81
CA PRO A 72 -15.31 16.86 1.80
C PRO A 72 -14.57 15.68 2.46
N GLY A 73 -13.27 15.80 2.73
CA GLY A 73 -12.46 14.75 3.33
C GLY A 73 -12.18 13.58 2.38
N ASN A 74 -11.91 12.40 2.96
CA ASN A 74 -11.62 11.16 2.24
C ASN A 74 -10.43 11.21 1.26
N TYR A 75 -9.55 12.18 1.41
CA TYR A 75 -8.39 12.34 0.54
C TYR A 75 -7.45 11.12 0.55
N GLY A 76 -7.31 10.45 1.69
CA GLY A 76 -6.56 9.20 1.80
C GLY A 76 -7.22 8.04 1.02
N LEU A 77 -8.54 8.04 0.84
CA LEU A 77 -9.22 7.07 -0.03
C LEU A 77 -9.00 7.39 -1.51
N TRP A 78 -9.00 8.68 -1.86
CA TRP A 78 -8.67 9.12 -3.22
C TRP A 78 -7.23 8.76 -3.60
N ASP A 79 -6.29 8.86 -2.66
CA ASP A 79 -4.91 8.39 -2.88
C ASP A 79 -4.82 6.88 -3.14
N GLN A 80 -5.70 6.07 -2.51
CA GLN A 80 -5.76 4.62 -2.73
C GLN A 80 -6.36 4.24 -4.10
N HIS A 81 -7.23 5.09 -4.63
CA HIS A 81 -7.86 4.90 -5.94
C HIS A 81 -6.98 5.38 -7.10
N ALA A 82 -6.10 6.35 -6.86
CA ALA A 82 -5.36 7.11 -7.87
C ALA A 82 -4.43 6.28 -8.77
#